data_AF-A0A9D1Z6V3-F1
#
_entry.id   AF-A0A9D1Z6V3-F1
#
_cell.length_a   1.000
_cell.length_b   1.000
_cell.length_c   1.000
_cell.angle_alpha   90.00
_cell.angle_beta   90.00
_cell.angle_gamma   90.00
#
_symmetry.space_group_name_H-M   'P 1'
#
loop_
_entity.id
_entity.type
_entity.pdbx_description
1 polymer ?
#
loop_
_entity_poly.entity_id
_entity_poly.type
_entity_poly.pdbx_seq_one_letter_code
_entity_poly.pdbx_strand_id
1 'polypeptide(L)'
;MVEPKLPGAVERYVNLGECYDHAGLKEIRGKLEAAMKGYKGCYARAYRCLRAAAELTADRVALLQTPELEAKMARRAKGILSRECRKGPGGVGKVRQRFLSAVTHRGVLVEFGTVEAQCSRVYELSDTYGLGHLLLTHLLSGAVAAGWDVTACPSPMAPDRLEHLILPQLSLAFITTGPGMPWPGRPYRRLRLDAMADRELLRRSKGRLSFSRKVSAALMDEAVSSLAQAKAMHDDLEALYNPYVDFGRVHATAEWAAGALLGTTEQGGTGESTWG
;
A
#
# COMPACT_ATOMS: atom_id res chain seq x y z
N MET A 1 15.47 -14.48 -12.28
CA MET A 1 16.68 -14.18 -11.50
C MET A 1 16.79 -12.66 -11.46
N VAL A 2 16.81 -12.04 -10.28
CA VAL A 2 17.09 -10.59 -10.17
C VAL A 2 18.59 -10.45 -10.23
N GLU A 3 19.11 -9.91 -11.33
CA GLU A 3 20.53 -9.61 -11.48
C GLU A 3 20.84 -8.27 -10.80
N PRO A 4 21.91 -8.17 -10.01
CA PRO A 4 22.26 -6.93 -9.32
C PRO A 4 22.95 -6.02 -10.33
N LYS A 5 22.65 -4.73 -10.29
CA LYS A 5 23.31 -3.75 -11.15
C LYS A 5 24.75 -3.50 -10.70
N LEU A 6 25.02 -3.62 -9.41
CA LEU A 6 26.32 -3.40 -8.79
C LEU A 6 26.57 -4.39 -7.63
N PRO A 7 26.75 -5.70 -7.93
CA PRO A 7 27.01 -6.72 -6.92
C PRO A 7 28.26 -6.41 -6.11
N GLY A 8 28.20 -6.56 -4.79
CA GLY A 8 29.31 -6.35 -3.86
C GLY A 8 29.61 -4.89 -3.51
N ALA A 9 29.21 -3.92 -4.34
CA ALA A 9 29.38 -2.50 -4.07
C ALA A 9 28.20 -1.89 -3.31
N VAL A 10 26.96 -2.21 -3.71
CA VAL A 10 25.72 -1.76 -3.03
C VAL A 10 24.66 -2.85 -2.89
N GLU A 11 24.82 -3.98 -3.59
CA GLU A 11 23.90 -5.11 -3.55
C GLU A 11 24.63 -6.37 -3.10
N ARG A 12 23.98 -7.19 -2.27
CA ARG A 12 24.56 -8.45 -1.79
C ARG A 12 23.53 -9.56 -1.91
N TYR A 13 23.97 -10.72 -2.40
CA TYR A 13 23.16 -11.93 -2.40
C TYR A 13 23.22 -12.60 -1.03
N VAL A 14 22.05 -12.95 -0.51
CA VAL A 14 21.88 -13.82 0.65
C VAL A 14 21.26 -15.12 0.14
N ASN A 15 22.05 -16.20 0.16
CA ASN A 15 21.60 -17.50 -0.31
C ASN A 15 20.95 -18.30 0.83
N LEU A 16 19.62 -18.17 0.97
CA LEU A 16 18.87 -18.98 1.94
C LEU A 16 18.71 -20.44 1.51
N GLY A 17 19.09 -20.79 0.29
CA GLY A 17 19.03 -22.17 -0.22
C GLY A 17 19.92 -23.14 0.55
N GLU A 18 21.00 -22.66 1.18
CA GLU A 18 21.89 -23.48 2.01
C GLU A 18 21.24 -23.96 3.32
N CYS A 19 20.09 -23.39 3.70
CA CYS A 19 19.36 -23.80 4.89
C CYS A 19 18.41 -24.98 4.62
N TYR A 20 18.34 -25.47 3.38
CA TYR A 20 17.46 -26.58 3.02
C TYR A 20 18.15 -27.94 3.14
N ASP A 21 17.42 -28.92 3.68
CA ASP A 21 17.73 -30.34 3.48
C ASP A 21 17.37 -30.75 2.06
N HIS A 22 18.34 -30.61 1.15
CA HIS A 22 18.17 -30.96 -0.25
C HIS A 22 17.89 -32.45 -0.48
N ALA A 23 18.40 -33.34 0.37
CA ALA A 23 18.19 -34.77 0.23
C ALA A 23 16.73 -35.12 0.56
N GLY A 24 16.23 -34.65 1.70
CA GLY A 24 14.85 -34.85 2.11
C GLY A 24 13.83 -34.20 1.14
N LEU A 25 14.09 -33.00 0.64
CA LEU A 25 13.24 -32.36 -0.38
C LEU A 25 13.20 -33.13 -1.70
N LYS A 26 14.29 -33.80 -2.08
CA LYS A 26 14.34 -34.62 -3.30
C LYS A 26 13.42 -35.83 -3.20
N GLU A 27 13.27 -36.42 -2.01
CA GLU A 27 12.39 -37.57 -1.76
C GLU A 27 10.90 -37.18 -1.86
N ILE A 28 10.53 -35.98 -1.41
CA ILE A 28 9.15 -35.48 -1.49
C ILE A 28 8.84 -34.68 -2.76
N ARG A 29 9.76 -34.65 -3.74
CA ARG A 29 9.64 -33.85 -4.98
C ARG A 29 8.26 -33.98 -5.65
N GLY A 30 7.73 -35.19 -5.78
CA GLY A 30 6.42 -35.41 -6.40
C GLY A 30 5.26 -34.75 -5.65
N LYS A 31 5.33 -34.69 -4.31
CA LYS A 31 4.35 -33.97 -3.47
C LYS A 31 4.48 -32.46 -3.67
N LEU A 32 5.70 -31.94 -3.77
CA LEU A 32 5.96 -30.53 -4.04
C LEU A 32 5.42 -30.12 -5.43
N GLU A 33 5.72 -30.90 -6.46
CA GLU A 33 5.21 -30.65 -7.82
C GLU A 33 3.68 -30.68 -7.88
N ALA A 34 3.05 -31.59 -7.14
CA ALA A 34 1.59 -31.64 -7.02
C ALA A 34 1.01 -30.42 -6.30
N ALA A 35 1.58 -30.01 -5.16
CA ALA A 35 1.14 -28.83 -4.41
C ALA A 35 1.33 -27.51 -5.20
N MET A 36 2.37 -27.45 -6.05
CA MET A 36 2.60 -26.32 -6.96
C MET A 36 1.63 -26.26 -8.15
N LYS A 37 0.79 -27.29 -8.37
CA LYS A 37 -0.12 -27.32 -9.51
C LYS A 37 -1.35 -26.45 -9.25
N GLY A 38 -1.49 -25.35 -10.00
CA GLY A 38 -2.71 -24.54 -10.04
C GLY A 38 -2.65 -23.20 -9.32
N TYR A 39 -1.67 -22.96 -8.44
CA TYR A 39 -1.59 -21.71 -7.66
C TYR A 39 -1.46 -20.45 -8.55
N LYS A 40 -0.73 -20.56 -9.68
CA LYS A 40 -0.61 -19.48 -10.68
C LYS A 40 -1.96 -19.08 -11.27
N GLY A 41 -2.90 -20.03 -11.39
CA GLY A 41 -4.25 -19.80 -11.86
C GLY A 41 -5.06 -18.92 -10.92
N CYS A 42 -4.88 -19.10 -9.60
CA CYS A 42 -5.52 -18.29 -8.57
C CYS A 42 -5.05 -16.83 -8.64
N TYR A 43 -3.75 -16.58 -8.69
CA TYR A 43 -3.22 -15.22 -8.88
C TYR A 43 -3.68 -14.58 -10.18
N ALA A 44 -3.64 -15.31 -11.29
CA ALA A 44 -4.12 -14.79 -12.58
C ALA A 44 -5.61 -14.42 -12.54
N ARG A 45 -6.44 -15.21 -11.85
CA ARG A 45 -7.85 -14.87 -11.64
C ARG A 45 -8.00 -13.62 -10.76
N ALA A 46 -7.30 -13.57 -9.63
CA ALA A 46 -7.32 -12.42 -8.75
C ALA A 46 -6.98 -11.12 -9.48
N TYR A 47 -5.87 -11.08 -10.22
CA TYR A 47 -5.43 -9.88 -10.93
C TYR A 47 -6.38 -9.46 -12.06
N ARG A 48 -7.02 -10.41 -12.76
CA ARG A 48 -8.08 -10.08 -13.74
C ARG A 48 -9.27 -9.40 -13.07
N CYS A 49 -9.73 -9.94 -11.94
CA CYS A 49 -10.85 -9.37 -11.19
C CYS A 49 -10.51 -7.99 -10.62
N LEU A 50 -9.31 -7.81 -10.03
CA LEU A 50 -8.83 -6.52 -9.53
C LEU A 50 -8.75 -5.48 -10.64
N ARG A 51 -8.20 -5.85 -11.80
CA ARG A 51 -8.14 -4.95 -12.96
C ARG A 51 -9.53 -4.53 -13.41
N ALA A 52 -10.45 -5.47 -13.57
CA ALA A 52 -11.84 -5.15 -13.96
C ALA A 52 -12.53 -4.23 -12.94
N ALA A 53 -12.31 -4.45 -11.64
CA ALA A 53 -12.86 -3.59 -10.59
C ALA A 53 -12.25 -2.17 -10.62
N ALA A 54 -10.95 -2.05 -10.93
CA ALA A 54 -10.27 -0.77 -11.11
C ALA A 54 -10.84 0.01 -12.30
N GLU A 55 -11.05 -0.64 -13.45
CA GLU A 55 -11.65 0.00 -14.64
C GLU A 55 -13.07 0.54 -14.36
N LEU A 56 -13.91 -0.23 -13.64
CA LEU A 56 -15.25 0.24 -13.24
C LEU A 56 -15.21 1.44 -12.29
N THR A 57 -14.17 1.51 -11.45
CA THR A 57 -13.95 2.67 -10.57
C THR A 57 -13.43 3.86 -11.38
N ALA A 58 -12.54 3.65 -12.35
CA ALA A 58 -12.07 4.69 -13.24
C ALA A 58 -13.20 5.31 -14.07
N ASP A 59 -14.08 4.50 -14.64
CA ASP A 59 -15.28 4.94 -15.38
C ASP A 59 -16.22 5.76 -14.49
N ARG A 60 -16.42 5.32 -13.24
CA ARG A 60 -17.25 6.04 -12.25
C ARG A 60 -16.69 7.40 -11.91
N VAL A 61 -15.38 7.51 -11.70
CA VAL A 61 -14.71 8.79 -11.45
C VAL A 61 -14.83 9.69 -12.67
N ALA A 62 -14.52 9.18 -13.86
CA ALA A 62 -14.62 9.95 -15.12
C ALA A 62 -16.03 10.47 -15.37
N LEU A 63 -17.06 9.68 -15.07
CA LEU A 63 -18.46 10.09 -15.19
C LEU A 63 -18.82 11.28 -14.29
N LEU A 64 -18.22 11.36 -13.10
CA LEU A 64 -18.54 12.37 -12.08
C LEU A 64 -17.59 13.56 -12.07
N GLN A 65 -16.45 13.45 -12.73
CA GLN A 65 -15.44 14.49 -12.83
C GLN A 65 -15.88 15.55 -13.85
N THR A 66 -16.46 16.64 -13.33
CA THR A 66 -16.81 17.82 -14.13
C THR A 66 -15.91 19.00 -13.79
N PRO A 67 -15.76 20.00 -14.68
CA PRO A 67 -15.00 21.22 -14.39
C PRO A 67 -15.48 21.95 -13.12
N GLU A 68 -16.78 21.93 -12.84
CA GLU A 68 -17.36 22.53 -11.64
C GLU A 68 -16.96 21.78 -10.38
N LEU A 69 -16.90 20.44 -10.45
CA LEU A 69 -16.42 19.61 -9.34
C LEU A 69 -14.94 19.86 -9.08
N GLU A 70 -14.11 19.88 -10.13
CA GLU A 70 -12.68 20.20 -10.00
C GLU A 70 -12.48 21.57 -9.35
N ALA A 71 -13.21 22.59 -9.81
CA ALA A 71 -13.13 23.93 -9.22
C ALA A 71 -13.59 23.95 -7.74
N LYS A 72 -14.60 23.14 -7.36
CA LYS A 72 -15.01 22.97 -5.95
C LYS A 72 -13.89 22.31 -5.13
N MET A 73 -13.27 21.24 -5.64
CA MET A 73 -12.16 20.54 -4.98
C MET A 73 -10.96 21.47 -4.79
N ALA A 74 -10.58 22.23 -5.82
CA ALA A 74 -9.49 23.21 -5.77
C ALA A 74 -9.75 24.30 -4.71
N ARG A 75 -10.95 24.90 -4.69
CA ARG A 75 -11.34 25.90 -3.68
C ARG A 75 -11.30 25.29 -2.27
N ARG A 76 -11.77 24.05 -2.11
CA ARG A 76 -11.77 23.36 -0.82
C ARG A 76 -10.34 23.08 -0.35
N ALA A 77 -9.47 22.58 -1.22
CA ALA A 77 -8.05 22.36 -0.93
C ALA A 77 -7.37 23.66 -0.52
N LYS A 78 -7.54 24.76 -1.29
CA LYS A 78 -6.99 26.08 -0.96
C LYS A 78 -7.38 26.55 0.44
N GLY A 79 -8.66 26.37 0.81
CA GLY A 79 -9.14 26.71 2.14
C GLY A 79 -8.56 25.82 3.25
N ILE A 80 -8.29 24.54 2.99
CA ILE A 80 -7.60 23.66 3.95
C ILE A 80 -6.14 24.08 4.09
N LEU A 81 -5.43 24.28 2.98
CA LEU A 81 -4.03 24.66 2.96
C LEU A 81 -3.78 25.98 3.72
N SER A 82 -4.63 26.99 3.54
CA SER A 82 -4.47 28.26 4.25
C SER A 82 -4.61 28.14 5.77
N ARG A 83 -5.34 27.13 6.26
CA ARG A 83 -5.51 26.86 7.69
C ARG A 83 -4.42 25.95 8.24
N GLU A 84 -4.13 24.87 7.52
CA GLU A 84 -3.36 23.74 8.04
C GLU A 84 -1.90 23.73 7.56
N CYS A 85 -1.62 24.24 6.36
CA CYS A 85 -0.31 24.17 5.70
C CYS A 85 0.23 25.59 5.43
N ARG A 86 0.44 26.36 6.49
CA ARG A 86 1.11 27.69 6.42
C ARG A 86 2.58 27.54 6.02
N LYS A 87 3.32 28.66 5.93
CA LYS A 87 4.73 28.68 5.51
C LYS A 87 5.57 27.66 6.30
N GLY A 88 6.13 26.70 5.58
CA GLY A 88 6.97 25.65 6.14
C GLY A 88 8.43 26.07 6.34
N PRO A 89 9.32 25.08 6.61
CA PRO A 89 10.73 25.29 6.97
C PRO A 89 11.59 26.02 5.91
N GLY A 90 11.06 26.23 4.71
CA GLY A 90 11.73 26.89 3.59
C GLY A 90 12.01 25.94 2.44
N GLY A 91 12.06 26.47 1.21
CA GLY A 91 12.26 25.68 -0.01
C GLY A 91 11.02 24.90 -0.45
N VAL A 92 11.20 24.01 -1.43
CA VAL A 92 10.17 23.09 -1.91
C VAL A 92 10.25 21.80 -1.11
N GLY A 93 9.10 21.34 -0.59
CA GLY A 93 9.02 20.11 0.19
C GLY A 93 9.31 18.86 -0.64
N LYS A 94 9.69 17.76 0.03
CA LYS A 94 9.97 16.47 -0.61
C LYS A 94 8.75 15.59 -0.64
N VAL A 95 8.55 14.89 -1.76
CA VAL A 95 7.48 13.89 -1.89
C VAL A 95 8.08 12.50 -1.80
N ARG A 96 7.53 11.65 -0.93
CA ARG A 96 7.85 10.22 -0.87
C ARG A 96 6.59 9.41 -1.16
N GLN A 97 6.70 8.43 -2.06
CA GLN A 97 5.58 7.53 -2.35
C GLN A 97 5.64 6.26 -1.51
N ARG A 98 4.52 5.94 -0.84
CA ARG A 98 4.34 4.76 0.00
C ARG A 98 2.90 4.29 -0.04
N PHE A 99 2.64 3.02 -0.36
CA PHE A 99 1.30 2.46 -0.21
C PHE A 99 0.94 2.38 1.28
N LEU A 100 -0.25 2.86 1.63
CA LEU A 100 -0.82 2.73 2.99
C LEU A 100 -1.85 1.60 3.05
N SER A 101 -2.39 1.21 1.89
CA SER A 101 -3.42 0.21 1.73
C SER A 101 -2.96 -0.86 0.73
N ALA A 102 -3.55 -2.05 0.85
CA ALA A 102 -3.31 -3.17 -0.05
C ALA A 102 -4.56 -4.05 -0.15
N VAL A 103 -4.76 -4.69 -1.31
CA VAL A 103 -5.74 -5.77 -1.44
C VAL A 103 -5.04 -7.10 -1.15
N THR A 104 -5.52 -7.80 -0.12
CA THR A 104 -4.88 -9.03 0.39
C THR A 104 -5.86 -10.19 0.38
N HIS A 105 -5.37 -11.40 0.71
CA HIS A 105 -6.22 -12.57 0.94
C HIS A 105 -7.23 -12.41 2.08
N ARG A 106 -7.08 -11.39 2.95
CA ARG A 106 -8.01 -11.05 4.04
C ARG A 106 -8.94 -9.89 3.68
N GLY A 107 -8.95 -9.46 2.41
CA GLY A 107 -9.63 -8.26 1.98
C GLY A 107 -8.71 -7.05 1.93
N VAL A 108 -9.32 -5.86 1.87
CA VAL A 108 -8.59 -4.60 1.86
C VAL A 108 -8.02 -4.35 3.25
N LEU A 109 -6.71 -4.18 3.31
CA LEU A 109 -5.97 -3.83 4.52
C LEU A 109 -5.47 -2.40 4.38
N VAL A 110 -5.59 -1.62 5.45
CA VAL A 110 -5.04 -0.25 5.54
C VAL A 110 -4.26 -0.14 6.84
N GLU A 111 -3.01 0.30 6.76
CA GLU A 111 -2.11 0.44 7.90
C GLU A 111 -2.38 1.73 8.69
N PHE A 112 -3.59 1.85 9.26
CA PHE A 112 -3.99 3.04 10.01
C PHE A 112 -3.09 3.30 11.22
N GLY A 113 -2.48 2.28 11.83
CA GLY A 113 -1.50 2.47 12.91
C GLY A 113 -0.29 3.32 12.50
N THR A 114 0.13 3.25 11.24
CA THR A 114 1.18 4.13 10.68
C THR A 114 0.76 5.60 10.71
N VAL A 115 -0.53 5.88 10.49
CA VAL A 115 -1.10 7.23 10.54
C VAL A 115 -1.18 7.70 11.99
N GLU A 116 -1.71 6.87 12.89
CA GLU A 116 -1.87 7.21 14.31
C GLU A 116 -0.53 7.49 15.00
N ALA A 117 0.52 6.73 14.65
CA ALA A 117 1.87 6.93 15.18
C ALA A 117 2.51 8.25 14.74
N GLN A 118 2.08 8.83 13.60
CA GLN A 118 2.71 10.01 13.01
C GLN A 118 1.84 11.28 13.11
N CYS A 119 0.53 11.13 13.28
CA CYS A 119 -0.43 12.22 13.11
C CYS A 119 -1.55 12.18 14.14
N SER A 120 -1.69 13.27 14.89
CA SER A 120 -2.78 13.50 15.84
C SER A 120 -4.03 14.08 15.18
N ARG A 121 -3.89 14.70 14.00
CA ARG A 121 -4.99 15.36 13.28
C ARG A 121 -5.28 14.63 11.97
N VAL A 122 -6.39 13.89 11.96
CA VAL A 122 -6.82 13.13 10.78
C VAL A 122 -8.05 13.78 10.13
N TYR A 123 -7.88 14.20 8.88
CA TYR A 123 -8.96 14.54 7.97
C TYR A 123 -9.47 13.26 7.31
N GLU A 124 -10.67 12.84 7.69
CA GLU A 124 -11.36 11.75 7.02
C GLU A 124 -12.06 12.26 5.77
N LEU A 125 -11.75 11.65 4.62
CA LEU A 125 -12.39 11.92 3.34
C LEU A 125 -13.36 10.77 3.06
N SER A 126 -14.65 10.97 3.33
CA SER A 126 -15.69 10.00 3.02
C SER A 126 -16.01 10.06 1.53
N ASP A 127 -15.66 8.98 0.82
CA ASP A 127 -15.65 8.92 -0.64
C ASP A 127 -16.07 7.54 -1.13
N THR A 128 -17.31 7.45 -1.62
CA THR A 128 -17.84 6.22 -2.22
C THR A 128 -17.55 6.17 -3.73
N TYR A 129 -17.20 7.30 -4.33
CA TYR A 129 -17.13 7.45 -5.78
C TYR A 129 -15.70 7.39 -6.33
N GLY A 130 -14.67 7.60 -5.50
CA GLY A 130 -13.26 7.66 -5.89
C GLY A 130 -12.79 9.07 -6.24
N LEU A 131 -13.46 10.10 -5.72
CA LEU A 131 -13.19 11.52 -5.98
C LEU A 131 -12.06 12.09 -5.12
N GLY A 132 -11.58 11.36 -4.12
CA GLY A 132 -10.53 11.76 -3.18
C GLY A 132 -9.26 12.25 -3.88
N HIS A 133 -8.85 11.56 -4.94
CA HIS A 133 -7.70 11.93 -5.74
C HIS A 133 -7.73 13.40 -6.19
N LEU A 134 -8.89 13.92 -6.62
CA LEU A 134 -9.02 15.30 -7.10
C LEU A 134 -8.67 16.33 -6.01
N LEU A 135 -9.13 16.09 -4.78
CA LEU A 135 -8.80 16.95 -3.64
C LEU A 135 -7.35 16.77 -3.20
N LEU A 136 -6.89 15.52 -3.10
CA LEU A 136 -5.55 15.18 -2.63
C LEU A 136 -4.45 15.72 -3.54
N THR A 137 -4.65 15.74 -4.86
CA THR A 137 -3.68 16.31 -5.81
C THR A 137 -3.42 17.80 -5.54
N HIS A 138 -4.48 18.58 -5.28
CA HIS A 138 -4.32 19.98 -4.90
C HIS A 138 -3.68 20.16 -3.52
N LEU A 139 -4.02 19.30 -2.55
CA LEU A 139 -3.42 19.33 -1.22
C LEU A 139 -1.92 19.00 -1.26
N LEU A 140 -1.52 17.97 -2.02
CA LEU A 140 -0.13 17.58 -2.22
C LEU A 140 0.65 18.75 -2.83
N SER A 141 0.19 19.27 -3.97
CA SER A 141 0.85 20.37 -4.67
C SER A 141 1.01 21.61 -3.78
N GLY A 142 -0.05 22.00 -3.07
CA GLY A 142 -0.01 23.16 -2.19
C GLY A 142 0.86 22.98 -0.94
N ALA A 143 0.88 21.79 -0.34
CA ALA A 143 1.71 21.51 0.82
C ALA A 143 3.20 21.50 0.46
N VAL A 144 3.56 20.87 -0.65
CA VAL A 144 4.92 20.83 -1.18
C VAL A 144 5.41 22.23 -1.55
N ALA A 145 4.57 23.04 -2.21
CA ALA A 145 4.88 24.43 -2.54
C ALA A 145 5.04 25.31 -1.29
N ALA A 146 4.36 24.98 -0.18
CA ALA A 146 4.53 25.63 1.11
C ALA A 146 5.79 25.16 1.88
N GLY A 147 6.54 24.17 1.36
CA GLY A 147 7.80 23.68 1.92
C GLY A 147 7.66 22.47 2.84
N TRP A 148 6.51 21.77 2.85
CA TRP A 148 6.30 20.60 3.70
C TRP A 148 6.65 19.30 2.97
N ASP A 149 7.33 18.41 3.67
CA ASP A 149 7.52 17.04 3.20
C ASP A 149 6.20 16.28 3.30
N VAL A 150 5.86 15.53 2.25
CA VAL A 150 4.61 14.80 2.15
C VAL A 150 4.87 13.36 1.77
N THR A 151 4.28 12.44 2.53
CA THR A 151 4.14 11.05 2.11
C THR A 151 2.86 10.92 1.29
N ALA A 152 3.04 10.73 -0.02
CA ALA A 152 1.97 10.49 -0.97
C ALA A 152 1.62 9.01 -0.98
N CYS A 153 0.37 8.68 -0.65
CA CYS A 153 -0.10 7.31 -0.62
C CYS A 153 -1.00 7.02 -1.82
N PRO A 154 -0.48 6.41 -2.89
CA PRO A 154 -1.28 6.03 -4.04
C PRO A 154 -2.21 4.85 -3.74
N SER A 155 -3.26 4.70 -4.55
CA SER A 155 -4.16 3.55 -4.47
C SER A 155 -3.47 2.29 -5.02
N PRO A 156 -3.57 1.13 -4.35
CA PRO A 156 -3.01 -0.13 -4.86
C PRO A 156 -3.68 -0.59 -6.16
N MET A 157 -4.89 -0.11 -6.45
CA MET A 157 -5.65 -0.47 -7.66
C MET A 157 -5.45 0.54 -8.80
N ALA A 158 -4.97 1.74 -8.51
CA ALA A 158 -4.68 2.80 -9.47
C ALA A 158 -3.45 3.61 -8.99
N PRO A 159 -2.22 3.12 -9.22
CA PRO A 159 -1.01 3.72 -8.65
C PRO A 159 -0.71 5.16 -9.10
N ASP A 160 -1.32 5.60 -10.19
CA ASP A 160 -1.32 6.98 -10.69
C ASP A 160 -2.20 7.92 -9.87
N ARG A 161 -3.12 7.38 -9.04
CA ARG A 161 -4.07 8.14 -8.23
C ARG A 161 -3.71 8.10 -6.75
N LEU A 162 -3.78 9.26 -6.11
CA LEU A 162 -3.66 9.42 -4.67
C LEU A 162 -4.90 8.89 -3.95
N GLU A 163 -4.66 8.14 -2.87
CA GLU A 163 -5.69 7.62 -1.96
C GLU A 163 -5.56 8.25 -0.57
N HIS A 164 -4.34 8.51 -0.09
CA HIS A 164 -4.10 9.20 1.18
C HIS A 164 -2.91 10.17 1.09
N LEU A 165 -2.80 11.07 2.06
CA LEU A 165 -1.62 11.91 2.29
C LEU A 165 -1.27 11.95 3.77
N ILE A 166 0.02 11.90 4.09
CA ILE A 166 0.54 12.03 5.46
C ILE A 166 1.59 13.14 5.47
N LEU A 167 1.45 14.09 6.39
CA LEU A 167 2.36 15.21 6.61
C LEU A 167 2.85 15.15 8.07
N PRO A 168 3.87 14.32 8.37
CA PRO A 168 4.29 14.06 9.75
C PRO A 168 4.75 15.33 10.49
N GLN A 169 5.42 16.25 9.79
CA GLN A 169 5.89 17.53 10.35
C GLN A 169 4.76 18.42 10.87
N LEU A 170 3.55 18.25 10.35
CA LEU A 170 2.35 18.98 10.77
C LEU A 170 1.44 18.14 11.69
N SER A 171 1.83 16.90 12.00
CA SER A 171 0.97 15.91 12.68
C SER A 171 -0.42 15.81 12.00
N LEU A 172 -0.43 15.83 10.66
CA LEU A 172 -1.64 15.96 9.84
C LEU A 172 -1.71 14.86 8.77
N ALA A 173 -2.87 14.20 8.65
CA ALA A 173 -3.12 13.23 7.60
C ALA A 173 -4.48 13.44 6.92
N PHE A 174 -4.57 13.09 5.64
CA PHE A 174 -5.80 13.04 4.86
C PHE A 174 -6.05 11.60 4.44
N ILE A 175 -7.06 10.97 5.02
CA ILE A 175 -7.34 9.54 4.88
C ILE A 175 -8.67 9.36 4.14
N THR A 176 -8.61 8.82 2.93
CA THR A 176 -9.82 8.39 2.22
C THR A 176 -10.42 7.16 2.88
N THR A 177 -11.74 7.18 3.03
CA THR A 177 -12.54 6.11 3.63
C THR A 177 -13.72 5.81 2.73
N GLY A 178 -14.09 4.54 2.66
CA GLY A 178 -15.22 4.06 1.89
C GLY A 178 -15.72 2.74 2.46
N PRO A 179 -16.70 2.10 1.79
CA PRO A 179 -17.12 0.74 2.15
C PRO A 179 -15.91 -0.19 2.23
N GLY A 180 -15.74 -0.88 3.36
CA GLY A 180 -14.62 -1.81 3.60
C GLY A 180 -13.32 -1.17 4.10
N MET A 181 -13.23 0.17 4.20
CA MET A 181 -12.07 0.88 4.77
C MET A 181 -12.51 1.96 5.78
N PRO A 182 -13.21 1.60 6.88
CA PRO A 182 -13.61 2.58 7.87
C PRO A 182 -12.39 3.04 8.69
N TRP A 183 -12.26 4.35 8.88
CA TRP A 183 -11.29 4.89 9.84
C TRP A 183 -11.71 4.49 11.26
N PRO A 184 -10.85 3.81 12.05
CA PRO A 184 -11.22 3.29 13.36
C PRO A 184 -11.28 4.35 14.46
N GLY A 185 -10.48 5.42 14.32
CA GLY A 185 -10.39 6.49 15.31
C GLY A 185 -11.46 7.58 15.17
N ARG A 186 -11.43 8.56 16.07
CA ARG A 186 -12.24 9.78 15.93
C ARG A 186 -11.52 10.75 14.98
N PRO A 187 -12.12 11.13 13.83
CA PRO A 187 -11.48 12.08 12.93
C PRO A 187 -11.42 13.49 13.55
N TYR A 188 -10.34 14.22 13.30
CA TYR A 188 -10.26 15.66 13.61
C TYR A 188 -11.29 16.45 12.80
N ARG A 189 -11.43 16.12 11.50
CA ARG A 189 -12.49 16.64 10.64
C ARG A 189 -12.94 15.60 9.64
N ARG A 190 -14.22 15.62 9.27
CA ARG A 190 -14.80 14.77 8.22
C ARG A 190 -15.22 15.62 7.02
N LEU A 191 -14.79 15.23 5.83
CA LEU A 191 -15.21 15.80 4.55
C LEU A 191 -15.99 14.74 3.78
N ARG A 192 -17.24 15.03 3.47
CA ARG A 192 -18.07 14.16 2.61
C ARG A 192 -17.84 14.56 1.16
N LEU A 193 -16.97 13.83 0.46
CA LEU A 193 -16.65 14.12 -0.94
C LEU A 193 -17.83 13.79 -1.85
N ASP A 194 -18.61 12.76 -1.50
CA ASP A 194 -19.85 12.40 -2.19
C ASP A 194 -20.84 13.57 -2.29
N ALA A 195 -20.86 14.46 -1.29
CA ALA A 195 -21.75 15.62 -1.26
C ALA A 195 -21.29 16.77 -2.17
N MET A 196 -20.07 16.70 -2.72
CA MET A 196 -19.52 17.73 -3.62
C MET A 196 -19.89 17.45 -5.08
N ALA A 197 -20.16 16.19 -5.43
CA ALA A 197 -20.60 15.78 -6.75
C ALA A 197 -21.93 16.43 -7.15
N ASP A 198 -22.12 16.62 -8.46
CA ASP A 198 -23.34 17.21 -9.00
C ASP A 198 -24.56 16.33 -8.71
N ARG A 199 -25.57 16.91 -8.04
CA ARG A 199 -26.76 16.16 -7.59
C ARG A 199 -27.64 15.69 -8.74
N GLU A 200 -27.75 16.48 -9.80
CA GLU A 200 -28.58 16.14 -10.96
C GLU A 200 -27.89 15.05 -11.79
N LEU A 201 -26.57 15.12 -11.95
CA LEU A 201 -25.75 14.07 -12.55
C LEU A 201 -25.86 12.76 -11.76
N LEU A 202 -25.71 12.81 -10.42
CA LEU A 202 -25.89 11.65 -9.55
C LEU A 202 -27.29 11.04 -9.72
N ARG A 203 -28.33 11.86 -9.83
CA ARG A 203 -29.71 11.41 -10.02
C ARG A 203 -29.89 10.71 -11.37
N ARG A 204 -29.42 11.32 -12.46
CA ARG A 204 -29.51 10.76 -13.82
C ARG A 204 -28.69 9.48 -13.97
N SER A 205 -27.53 9.40 -13.33
CA SER A 205 -26.60 8.28 -13.43
C SER A 205 -26.77 7.21 -12.34
N LYS A 206 -27.78 7.33 -11.46
CA LYS A 206 -27.98 6.45 -10.30
C LYS A 206 -27.92 4.96 -10.64
N GLY A 207 -28.57 4.55 -11.74
CA GLY A 207 -28.58 3.15 -12.21
C GLY A 207 -27.18 2.66 -12.56
N ARG A 208 -26.47 3.41 -13.41
CA ARG A 208 -25.08 3.10 -13.83
C ARG A 208 -24.11 3.08 -12.65
N LEU A 209 -24.19 4.06 -11.74
CA LEU A 209 -23.35 4.13 -10.54
C LEU A 209 -23.61 2.94 -9.61
N SER A 210 -24.88 2.58 -9.42
CA SER A 210 -25.25 1.41 -8.60
C SER A 210 -24.76 0.10 -9.24
N PHE A 211 -24.90 -0.04 -10.55
CA PHE A 211 -24.40 -1.21 -11.28
C PHE A 211 -22.88 -1.34 -11.16
N SER A 212 -22.14 -0.29 -11.51
CA SER A 212 -20.67 -0.23 -11.39
C SER A 212 -20.21 -0.60 -9.98
N ARG A 213 -20.84 -0.04 -8.93
CA ARG A 213 -20.50 -0.36 -7.54
C ARG A 213 -20.74 -1.84 -7.19
N LYS A 214 -21.88 -2.41 -7.56
CA LYS A 214 -22.21 -3.81 -7.26
C LYS A 214 -21.27 -4.79 -7.97
N VAL A 215 -21.01 -4.55 -9.26
CA VAL A 215 -20.10 -5.40 -10.04
C VAL A 215 -18.66 -5.27 -9.54
N SER A 216 -18.22 -4.05 -9.23
CA SER A 216 -16.90 -3.82 -8.63
C SER A 216 -16.74 -4.53 -7.30
N ALA A 217 -17.75 -4.50 -6.42
CA ALA A 217 -17.72 -5.23 -5.16
C ALA A 217 -17.62 -6.76 -5.37
N ALA A 218 -18.44 -7.34 -6.26
CA ALA A 218 -18.38 -8.77 -6.55
C ALA A 218 -17.03 -9.20 -7.16
N LEU A 219 -16.42 -8.37 -8.00
CA LEU A 219 -15.08 -8.60 -8.54
C LEU A 219 -14.01 -8.52 -7.44
N MET A 220 -14.15 -7.59 -6.49
CA MET A 220 -13.26 -7.52 -5.32
C MET A 220 -13.38 -8.78 -4.46
N ASP A 221 -14.60 -9.25 -4.19
CA ASP A 221 -14.83 -10.47 -3.42
C ASP A 221 -14.22 -11.70 -4.10
N GLU A 222 -14.40 -11.85 -5.41
CA GLU A 222 -13.78 -12.94 -6.19
C GLU A 222 -12.25 -12.84 -6.20
N ALA A 223 -11.70 -11.62 -6.27
CA ALA A 223 -10.26 -11.41 -6.21
C ALA A 223 -9.70 -11.83 -4.84
N VAL A 224 -10.33 -11.39 -3.75
CA VAL A 224 -9.92 -11.73 -2.37
C VAL A 224 -10.04 -13.24 -2.14
N SER A 225 -11.13 -13.86 -2.60
CA SER A 225 -11.32 -15.33 -2.55
C SER A 225 -10.20 -16.06 -3.32
N SER A 226 -9.88 -15.59 -4.52
CA SER A 226 -8.78 -16.15 -5.32
C SER A 226 -7.41 -15.98 -4.65
N LEU A 227 -7.17 -14.85 -3.98
CA LEU A 227 -5.95 -14.64 -3.18
C LEU A 227 -5.92 -15.54 -1.94
N ALA A 228 -7.06 -15.79 -1.29
CA ALA A 228 -7.17 -16.72 -0.18
C ALA A 228 -6.90 -18.17 -0.59
N GLN A 229 -7.40 -18.59 -1.75
CA GLN A 229 -7.04 -19.88 -2.33
C GLN A 229 -5.54 -19.98 -2.62
N ALA A 230 -4.96 -18.94 -3.22
CA ALA A 230 -3.52 -18.91 -3.47
C ALA A 230 -2.70 -18.98 -2.18
N LYS A 231 -3.13 -18.27 -1.13
CA LYS A 231 -2.52 -18.32 0.22
C LYS A 231 -2.62 -19.72 0.81
N ALA A 232 -3.78 -20.37 0.76
CA ALA A 232 -3.96 -21.73 1.28
C ALA A 232 -3.06 -22.74 0.56
N MET A 233 -2.99 -22.69 -0.77
CA MET A 233 -2.09 -23.55 -1.55
C MET A 233 -0.61 -23.27 -1.25
N HIS A 234 -0.26 -22.00 -0.99
CA HIS A 234 1.08 -21.62 -0.57
C HIS A 234 1.39 -22.14 0.83
N ASP A 235 0.44 -22.09 1.76
CA ASP A 235 0.59 -22.58 3.13
C ASP A 235 0.76 -24.11 3.16
N ASP A 236 0.03 -24.83 2.30
CA ASP A 236 0.22 -26.28 2.10
C ASP A 236 1.62 -26.59 1.56
N LEU A 237 2.11 -25.79 0.61
CA LEU A 237 3.46 -25.92 0.07
C LEU A 237 4.51 -25.62 1.15
N GLU A 238 4.33 -24.55 1.91
CA GLU A 238 5.19 -24.16 3.02
C GLU A 238 5.24 -25.25 4.10
N ALA A 239 4.10 -25.85 4.44
CA ALA A 239 4.04 -26.98 5.37
C ALA A 239 4.83 -28.22 4.88
N LEU A 240 4.92 -28.45 3.57
CA LEU A 240 5.77 -29.49 2.99
C LEU A 240 7.26 -29.14 3.06
N TYR A 241 7.61 -27.86 2.94
CA TYR A 241 9.00 -27.39 3.01
C TYR A 241 9.52 -27.28 4.45
N ASN A 242 8.71 -26.79 5.40
CA ASN A 242 9.11 -26.45 6.76
C ASN A 242 9.92 -27.53 7.50
N PRO A 243 9.59 -28.82 7.42
CA PRO A 243 10.39 -29.87 8.06
C PRO A 243 11.82 -30.00 7.50
N TYR A 244 12.08 -29.48 6.31
CA TYR A 244 13.34 -29.53 5.60
C TYR A 244 14.06 -28.18 5.57
N VAL A 245 13.64 -27.22 6.40
CA VAL A 245 14.31 -25.92 6.56
C VAL A 245 14.96 -25.84 7.95
N ASP A 246 16.26 -25.57 7.99
CA ASP A 246 16.94 -25.17 9.21
C ASP A 246 16.62 -23.70 9.53
N PHE A 247 15.51 -23.48 10.24
CA PHE A 247 15.08 -22.14 10.63
C PHE A 247 16.09 -21.45 11.56
N GLY A 248 16.87 -22.19 12.36
CA GLY A 248 17.93 -21.62 13.19
C GLY A 248 18.99 -20.94 12.33
N ARG A 249 19.44 -21.63 11.27
CA ARG A 249 20.38 -21.08 10.30
C ARG A 249 19.77 -19.93 9.49
N VAL A 250 18.48 -19.99 9.15
CA VAL A 250 17.77 -18.89 8.48
C VAL A 250 17.77 -17.63 9.37
N HIS A 251 17.43 -17.77 10.65
CA HIS A 251 17.41 -16.65 11.59
C HIS A 251 18.80 -16.04 11.78
N ALA A 252 19.82 -16.86 12.01
CA ALA A 252 21.20 -16.39 12.14
C ALA A 252 21.67 -15.64 10.88
N THR A 253 21.34 -16.17 9.69
CA THR A 253 21.67 -15.52 8.41
C THR A 253 20.94 -14.19 8.25
N ALA A 254 19.65 -14.13 8.64
CA ALA A 254 18.85 -12.91 8.58
C ALA A 254 19.36 -11.83 9.54
N GLU A 255 19.68 -12.19 10.79
CA GLU A 255 20.24 -11.28 11.79
C GLU A 255 21.59 -10.72 11.36
N TRP A 256 22.48 -11.57 10.87
CA TRP A 256 23.75 -11.13 10.31
C TRP A 256 23.57 -10.14 9.15
N ALA A 257 22.65 -10.45 8.22
CA ALA A 257 22.36 -9.57 7.08
C ALA A 257 21.76 -8.23 7.54
N ALA A 258 20.85 -8.26 8.51
CA ALA A 258 20.24 -7.06 9.09
C ALA A 258 21.28 -6.19 9.80
N GLY A 259 22.17 -6.80 10.61
CA GLY A 259 23.25 -6.09 11.29
C GLY A 259 24.22 -5.42 10.33
N ALA A 260 24.54 -6.08 9.21
CA ALA A 260 25.37 -5.49 8.16
C ALA A 260 24.69 -4.30 7.45
N LEU A 261 23.36 -4.32 7.29
CA LEU A 261 22.60 -3.23 6.65
C LEU A 261 22.33 -2.05 7.59
N LEU A 262 22.11 -2.32 8.87
CA LEU A 262 21.81 -1.32 9.88
C LEU A 262 23.07 -0.74 10.56
N GLY A 263 24.25 -1.29 10.27
CA GLY A 263 25.53 -0.81 10.80
C GLY A 263 25.78 -1.18 12.27
N THR A 264 25.10 -2.21 12.80
CA THR A 264 25.20 -2.62 14.21
C THR A 264 26.23 -3.73 14.45
N THR A 265 27.31 -3.77 13.67
CA THR A 265 28.43 -4.63 14.02
C THR A 265 29.25 -3.93 15.10
N GLU A 266 29.04 -4.32 16.36
CA GLU A 266 29.92 -3.95 17.47
C GLU A 266 31.37 -4.24 17.06
N GLN A 267 32.17 -3.18 16.94
CA GLN A 267 33.62 -3.31 16.98
C GLN A 267 33.97 -3.74 18.40
N GLY A 268 34.04 -5.05 18.62
CA GLY A 268 34.71 -5.64 19.76
C GLY A 268 36.17 -5.20 19.73
N GLY A 269 36.48 -4.14 20.46
CA GLY A 269 37.83 -3.72 20.73
C GLY A 269 38.52 -4.77 21.59
N THR A 270 39.46 -5.50 21.00
CA THR A 270 40.62 -6.01 21.72
C THR A 270 41.83 -5.38 21.07
N GLY A 271 42.07 -4.12 21.42
CA GLY A 271 43.42 -3.61 21.45
C GLY A 271 44.08 -4.20 22.68
N GLU A 272 44.91 -5.23 22.50
CA GLU A 272 45.99 -5.47 23.43
C GLU A 272 47.27 -5.73 22.64
N SER A 273 48.11 -4.71 22.73
CA SER A 273 49.50 -4.67 22.37
C SER A 273 50.30 -5.73 23.13
N THR A 274 51.11 -6.51 22.42
CA THR A 274 52.43 -6.91 22.91
C THR A 274 53.37 -7.03 21.73
N TRP A 275 54.37 -6.15 21.72
CA TRP A 275 55.63 -6.34 20.98
C TRP A 275 56.43 -7.45 21.65
N GLY A 276 57.10 -8.28 20.84
CA GLY A 276 58.01 -9.34 21.24
C GLY A 276 58.37 -10.20 20.04
#